data_AF-A0A091B3P6-F1
#
_entry.id   AF-A0A091B3P6-F1
#
_cell.length_a   1.000
_cell.length_b   1.000
_cell.length_c   1.000
_cell.angle_alpha   90.00
_cell.angle_beta   90.00
_cell.angle_gamma   90.00
#
_symmetry.space_group_name_H-M   'P 1'
#
loop_
_entity.id
_entity.type
_entity.pdbx_description
1 polymer ?
#
loop_
_entity_poly.entity_id
_entity_poly.type
_entity_poly.pdbx_seq_one_letter_code
_entity_poly.pdbx_strand_id
1 'polypeptide(L)'
;MAKKLDSYKSYGQKLMSLFVRLMFSGERLSLTELARMENCSKQTIIRLLNDIRMSYGMDIEETFQGNKKYYRIKRPVSGMPLTQISETEIRTLQMCRDFTEHLIGKPLYEEATRALMKSRALLPEKNNIFKCHFASFRPGTIDYSQKHAIIHTLIEAMEKQKVCKLTYQGLDSAKPKTFHVKPLKLFSHADTIYLHTQKAKEPGKPYRSPKFDPLLAVHRIQSAELTDIAFQQP
;
A
#
# COMPACT_ATOMS: atom_id res chain seq x y z
N MET A 1 -33.15 -24.59 16.07
CA MET A 1 -32.13 -23.73 15.42
C MET A 1 -32.79 -22.47 14.88
N ALA A 2 -32.21 -21.29 15.12
CA ALA A 2 -32.76 -20.03 14.63
C ALA A 2 -32.71 -19.97 13.09
N LYS A 3 -33.85 -19.68 12.46
CA LYS A 3 -34.00 -19.60 11.00
C LYS A 3 -33.21 -18.39 10.47
N LYS A 4 -32.35 -18.59 9.46
CA LYS A 4 -31.63 -17.47 8.81
C LYS A 4 -32.65 -16.49 8.21
N LEU A 5 -32.54 -15.21 8.58
CA LEU A 5 -33.43 -14.12 8.15
C LEU A 5 -33.48 -13.93 6.62
N ASP A 6 -32.42 -14.30 5.92
CA ASP A 6 -32.36 -14.27 4.46
C ASP A 6 -31.49 -15.43 3.96
N SER A 7 -32.16 -16.45 3.41
CA SER A 7 -31.58 -17.69 2.90
C SER A 7 -31.22 -17.61 1.41
N TYR A 8 -31.60 -16.54 0.71
CA TYR A 8 -31.46 -16.44 -0.75
C TYR A 8 -30.24 -15.63 -1.19
N LYS A 9 -29.77 -14.68 -0.37
CA LYS A 9 -28.52 -13.96 -0.66
C LYS A 9 -27.31 -14.66 -0.03
N SER A 10 -26.32 -14.98 -0.86
CA SER A 10 -25.03 -15.49 -0.40
C SER A 10 -24.27 -14.42 0.39
N TYR A 11 -23.29 -14.85 1.20
CA TYR A 11 -22.45 -13.92 1.96
C TYR A 11 -21.79 -12.87 1.06
N GLY A 12 -21.25 -13.30 -0.08
CA GLY A 12 -20.62 -12.42 -1.07
C GLY A 12 -21.61 -11.42 -1.68
N GLN A 13 -22.86 -11.82 -1.94
CA GLN A 13 -23.88 -10.90 -2.44
C GLN A 13 -24.24 -9.82 -1.43
N LYS A 14 -24.33 -10.16 -0.14
CA LYS A 14 -24.56 -9.17 0.94
C LYS A 14 -23.36 -8.22 1.10
N LEU A 15 -22.14 -8.75 0.96
CA LEU A 15 -20.92 -7.95 0.96
C LEU A 15 -20.91 -6.93 -0.18
N MET A 16 -21.18 -7.38 -1.40
CA MET A 16 -21.23 -6.52 -2.58
C MET A 16 -22.36 -5.49 -2.49
N SER A 17 -23.56 -5.90 -2.04
CA SER A 17 -24.71 -4.99 -1.84
C SER A 17 -24.39 -3.90 -0.83
N LEU A 18 -23.83 -4.28 0.32
CA LEU A 18 -23.42 -3.34 1.37
C LEU A 18 -22.32 -2.39 0.87
N PHE A 19 -21.33 -2.92 0.16
CA PHE A 19 -20.22 -2.14 -0.40
C PHE A 19 -20.70 -1.10 -1.42
N VAL A 20 -21.48 -1.51 -2.42
CA VAL A 20 -22.07 -0.61 -3.42
C VAL A 20 -22.89 0.48 -2.73
N ARG A 21 -23.73 0.10 -1.75
CA ARG A 21 -24.57 1.06 -1.03
C ARG A 21 -23.74 2.12 -0.29
N LEU A 22 -22.75 1.71 0.49
CA LEU A 22 -21.91 2.63 1.26
C LEU A 22 -21.06 3.55 0.36
N MET A 23 -20.65 3.06 -0.82
CA MET A 23 -19.89 3.85 -1.80
C MET A 23 -20.74 4.93 -2.46
N PHE A 24 -21.92 4.55 -2.97
CA PHE A 24 -22.72 5.44 -3.81
C PHE A 24 -23.73 6.30 -3.04
N SER A 25 -24.29 5.85 -1.91
CA SER A 25 -25.32 6.65 -1.21
C SER A 25 -24.73 7.90 -0.56
N GLY A 26 -23.52 7.83 0.00
CA GLY A 26 -22.93 8.92 0.78
C GLY A 26 -23.65 9.21 2.11
N GLU A 27 -24.68 8.42 2.42
CA GLU A 27 -25.51 8.56 3.60
C GLU A 27 -24.80 8.02 4.84
N ARG A 28 -25.14 8.59 6.00
CA ARG A 28 -24.78 8.01 7.30
C ARG A 28 -25.85 7.01 7.68
N LEU A 29 -25.53 5.72 7.67
CA LEU A 29 -26.49 4.66 7.95
C LEU A 29 -26.17 3.99 9.29
N SER A 30 -27.19 3.84 10.14
CA SER A 30 -27.05 3.15 11.42
C SER A 30 -26.97 1.63 11.24
N LEU A 31 -26.41 0.95 12.23
CA LEU A 31 -26.35 -0.52 12.23
C LEU A 31 -27.74 -1.18 12.08
N THR A 32 -28.78 -0.55 12.63
CA THR A 32 -30.15 -1.05 12.57
C THR A 32 -30.74 -0.89 11.17
N GLU A 33 -30.47 0.23 10.49
CA GLU A 33 -30.90 0.45 9.12
C GLU A 33 -30.21 -0.52 8.16
N LEU A 34 -28.89 -0.68 8.30
CA LEU A 34 -28.11 -1.63 7.49
C LEU A 34 -28.60 -3.07 7.67
N ALA A 35 -28.86 -3.48 8.92
CA ALA A 35 -29.38 -4.82 9.24
C ALA A 35 -30.77 -5.06 8.60
N ARG A 36 -31.65 -4.06 8.65
CA ARG A 36 -32.98 -4.11 8.03
C ARG A 36 -32.90 -4.17 6.51
N MET A 37 -32.04 -3.35 5.89
CA MET A 37 -31.89 -3.25 4.44
C MET A 37 -31.29 -4.53 3.82
N GLU A 38 -30.30 -5.13 4.48
CA GLU A 38 -29.66 -6.37 4.04
C GLU A 38 -30.34 -7.64 4.61
N ASN A 39 -31.50 -7.47 5.26
CA ASN A 39 -32.29 -8.52 5.89
C ASN A 39 -31.42 -9.53 6.68
N CYS A 40 -30.55 -9.01 7.55
CA CYS A 40 -29.59 -9.82 8.29
C CYS A 40 -29.38 -9.29 9.71
N SER A 41 -28.67 -10.06 10.54
CA SER A 41 -28.38 -9.65 11.92
C SER A 41 -27.38 -8.50 11.94
N LYS A 42 -27.48 -7.65 12.97
CA LYS A 42 -26.50 -6.61 13.28
C LYS A 42 -25.06 -7.14 13.33
N GLN A 43 -24.85 -8.33 13.88
CA GLN A 43 -23.55 -9.01 13.91
C GLN A 43 -23.03 -9.35 12.50
N THR A 44 -23.92 -9.72 11.57
CA THR A 44 -23.54 -9.98 10.17
C THR A 44 -23.07 -8.70 9.51
N ILE A 45 -23.74 -7.57 9.73
CA ILE A 45 -23.30 -6.26 9.23
C ILE A 45 -21.93 -5.89 9.79
N ILE A 46 -21.68 -6.07 11.08
CA ILE A 46 -20.36 -5.79 11.70
C ILE A 46 -19.26 -6.63 11.02
N ARG A 47 -19.51 -7.92 10.79
CA ARG A 47 -18.55 -8.79 10.09
C ARG A 47 -18.31 -8.33 8.65
N LEU A 48 -19.37 -8.00 7.92
CA LEU A 48 -19.25 -7.48 6.55
C LEU A 48 -18.47 -6.15 6.49
N LEU A 49 -18.71 -5.23 7.43
CA LEU A 49 -17.97 -3.96 7.52
C LEU A 49 -16.49 -4.19 7.81
N ASN A 50 -16.16 -5.15 8.70
CA ASN A 50 -14.78 -5.54 8.96
C ASN A 50 -14.12 -6.17 7.73
N ASP A 51 -14.83 -7.05 7.01
CA ASP A 51 -14.33 -7.64 5.78
C ASP A 51 -14.09 -6.58 4.69
N ILE A 52 -14.95 -5.56 4.59
CA ILE A 52 -14.75 -4.41 3.69
C ILE A 52 -13.48 -3.63 4.06
N ARG A 53 -13.27 -3.34 5.36
CA ARG A 53 -12.05 -2.67 5.84
C ARG A 53 -10.78 -3.47 5.49
N MET A 54 -10.79 -4.76 5.83
CA MET A 54 -9.62 -5.63 5.69
C MET A 54 -9.31 -5.98 4.23
N SER A 55 -10.33 -6.26 3.42
CA SER A 55 -10.14 -6.79 2.06
C SER A 55 -9.96 -5.69 1.02
N TYR A 56 -10.60 -4.53 1.20
CA TYR A 56 -10.61 -3.45 0.21
C TYR A 56 -9.86 -2.19 0.65
N GLY A 57 -9.32 -2.16 1.88
CA GLY A 57 -8.50 -1.05 2.38
C GLY A 57 -9.25 0.28 2.35
N MET A 58 -10.55 0.23 2.66
CA MET A 58 -11.46 1.38 2.70
C MET A 58 -11.63 1.86 4.14
N ASP A 59 -11.47 3.17 4.35
CA ASP A 59 -11.69 3.80 5.66
C ASP A 59 -13.19 4.03 5.87
N ILE A 60 -13.80 3.29 6.80
CA ILE A 60 -15.20 3.44 7.19
C ILE A 60 -15.23 4.26 8.47
N GLU A 61 -15.75 5.48 8.37
CA GLU A 61 -15.99 6.38 9.49
C GLU A 61 -17.13 5.83 10.37
N GLU A 62 -16.89 5.82 11.68
CA GLU A 62 -17.88 5.46 12.70
C GLU A 62 -18.19 6.70 13.52
N THR A 63 -19.45 7.15 13.48
CA THR A 63 -19.90 8.28 14.30
C THR A 63 -21.00 7.84 15.26
N PHE A 64 -21.00 8.44 16.45
CA PHE A 64 -22.06 8.27 17.43
C PHE A 64 -22.99 9.48 17.37
N GLN A 65 -24.29 9.23 17.26
CA GLN A 65 -25.32 10.24 17.45
C GLN A 65 -26.29 9.70 18.50
N GLY A 66 -26.17 10.21 19.73
CA GLY A 66 -26.81 9.62 20.91
C GLY A 66 -26.33 8.19 21.15
N ASN A 67 -27.27 7.25 21.37
CA ASN A 67 -26.97 5.82 21.59
C ASN A 67 -26.96 4.99 20.29
N LYS A 68 -26.83 5.63 19.12
CA LYS A 68 -26.81 4.96 17.82
C LYS A 68 -25.47 5.21 17.12
N LYS A 69 -24.90 4.12 16.61
CA LYS A 69 -23.67 4.11 15.82
C LYS A 69 -24.00 4.14 14.33
N TYR A 70 -23.43 5.10 13.63
CA TYR A 70 -23.58 5.35 12.20
C TYR A 70 -22.28 5.03 11.47
N TYR A 71 -22.43 4.51 10.26
CA TYR A 71 -21.32 4.11 9.39
C TYR A 71 -21.42 4.87 8.07
N ARG A 72 -20.26 5.31 7.57
CA ARG A 72 -20.12 5.93 6.25
C ARG A 72 -18.71 5.69 5.73
N ILE A 73 -18.53 5.48 4.43
CA ILE A 73 -17.19 5.49 3.84
C ILE A 73 -16.65 6.91 3.90
N LYS A 74 -15.46 7.08 4.49
CA LYS A 74 -14.81 8.38 4.60
C LYS A 74 -14.53 8.90 3.19
N ARG A 75 -15.28 9.93 2.80
CA ARG A 75 -14.97 10.69 1.58
C ARG A 75 -13.84 11.65 1.93
N PRO A 76 -12.84 11.85 1.05
CA PRO A 76 -11.86 12.90 1.26
C PRO A 76 -12.60 14.22 1.44
N VAL A 77 -12.35 14.89 2.56
CA VAL A 77 -12.91 16.20 2.85
C VAL A 77 -12.39 17.15 1.78
N SER A 78 -13.31 17.81 1.07
CA SER A 78 -13.02 18.79 0.03
C SER A 78 -11.89 19.74 0.46
N GLY A 79 -10.79 19.74 -0.27
CA GLY A 79 -9.61 20.57 0.06
C GLY A 79 -8.39 20.38 -0.84
N MET A 80 -8.30 19.29 -1.59
CA MET A 80 -7.42 19.21 -2.75
C MET A 80 -8.27 18.84 -3.95
N PRO A 81 -8.20 19.56 -5.08
CA PRO A 81 -8.59 18.94 -6.33
C PRO A 81 -7.68 17.72 -6.45
N LEU A 82 -8.26 16.51 -6.45
CA LEU A 82 -7.61 15.40 -7.10
C LEU A 82 -7.21 15.95 -8.46
N THR A 83 -5.92 16.20 -8.68
CA THR A 83 -5.39 16.42 -10.02
C THR A 83 -6.04 15.33 -10.87
N GLN A 84 -6.87 15.73 -11.83
CA GLN A 84 -7.68 14.80 -12.59
C GLN A 84 -6.70 13.93 -13.37
N ILE A 85 -6.37 12.74 -12.84
CA ILE A 85 -5.53 11.78 -13.54
C ILE A 85 -6.35 11.34 -14.75
N SER A 86 -5.90 11.74 -15.93
CA SER A 86 -6.50 11.40 -17.21
C SER A 86 -6.46 9.89 -17.46
N GLU A 87 -7.30 9.41 -18.37
CA GLU A 87 -7.29 8.00 -18.77
C GLU A 87 -5.92 7.56 -19.30
N THR A 88 -5.22 8.44 -20.02
CA THR A 88 -3.87 8.20 -20.55
C THR A 88 -2.82 8.07 -19.45
N GLU A 89 -2.92 8.87 -18.39
CA GLU A 89 -2.02 8.75 -17.23
C GLU A 89 -2.28 7.44 -16.47
N ILE A 90 -3.55 7.06 -16.26
CA ILE A 90 -3.88 5.77 -15.64
C ILE A 90 -3.36 4.60 -16.48
N ARG A 91 -3.51 4.63 -17.81
CA ARG A 91 -2.97 3.59 -18.70
C ARG A 91 -1.44 3.53 -18.63
N THR A 92 -0.77 4.68 -18.54
CA THR A 92 0.69 4.74 -18.39
C THR A 92 1.13 4.14 -17.06
N LEU A 93 0.44 4.46 -15.97
CA LEU A 93 0.71 3.88 -14.65
C LEU A 93 0.43 2.37 -14.61
N GLN A 94 -0.61 1.90 -15.33
CA GLN A 94 -0.87 0.46 -15.53
C GLN A 94 0.30 -0.22 -16.25
N MET A 95 0.78 0.37 -17.36
CA MET A 95 1.96 -0.13 -18.07
C MET A 95 3.20 -0.20 -17.16
N CYS A 96 3.47 0.86 -16.40
CA CYS A 96 4.58 0.89 -15.44
C CYS A 96 4.46 -0.22 -14.38
N ARG A 97 3.26 -0.44 -13.85
CA ARG A 97 3.01 -1.52 -12.90
C ARG A 97 3.28 -2.89 -13.53
N ASP A 98 2.72 -3.15 -14.70
CA ASP A 98 2.82 -4.46 -15.36
C ASP A 98 4.27 -4.77 -15.79
N PHE A 99 5.03 -3.76 -16.20
CA PHE A 99 6.45 -3.91 -16.52
C PHE A 99 7.36 -4.09 -15.31
N THR A 100 6.88 -3.76 -14.11
CA THR A 100 7.68 -3.86 -12.89
C THR A 100 7.27 -5.01 -11.99
N GLU A 101 6.25 -5.81 -12.36
CA GLU A 101 5.76 -6.95 -11.56
C GLU A 101 6.90 -7.89 -11.13
N HIS A 102 7.78 -8.25 -12.06
CA HIS A 102 8.93 -9.13 -11.79
C HIS A 102 9.98 -8.50 -10.86
N LEU A 103 10.05 -7.17 -10.83
CA LEU A 103 11.03 -6.42 -10.06
C LEU A 103 10.55 -6.15 -8.63
N ILE A 104 9.27 -5.85 -8.45
CA ILE A 104 8.73 -5.43 -7.15
C ILE A 104 8.08 -6.59 -6.37
N GLY A 105 7.75 -7.68 -7.06
CA GLY A 105 7.08 -8.84 -6.47
C GLY A 105 5.59 -8.60 -6.20
N LYS A 106 4.88 -9.68 -5.85
CA LYS A 106 3.42 -9.70 -5.73
C LYS A 106 2.84 -8.67 -4.74
N PRO A 107 3.39 -8.47 -3.53
CA PRO A 107 2.80 -7.54 -2.55
C PRO A 107 2.75 -6.10 -3.05
N LEU A 108 3.87 -5.58 -3.59
CA LEU A 108 3.96 -4.22 -4.13
C LEU A 108 3.13 -4.08 -5.42
N TYR A 109 3.11 -5.11 -6.25
CA TYR A 109 2.27 -5.16 -7.44
C TYR A 109 0.77 -5.04 -7.10
N GLU A 110 0.31 -5.74 -6.06
CA GLU A 110 -1.07 -5.66 -5.59
C GLU A 110 -1.40 -4.29 -4.99
N GLU A 111 -0.46 -3.65 -4.28
CA GLU A 111 -0.62 -2.28 -3.79
C GLU A 111 -0.80 -1.26 -4.92
N ALA A 112 0.09 -1.33 -5.93
CA ALA A 112 -0.03 -0.50 -7.13
C ALA A 112 -1.35 -0.77 -7.86
N THR A 113 -1.79 -2.04 -7.92
CA THR A 113 -3.09 -2.41 -8.49
C THR A 113 -4.25 -1.77 -7.75
N ARG A 114 -4.26 -1.82 -6.41
CA ARG A 114 -5.28 -1.16 -5.59
C ARG A 114 -5.28 0.36 -5.81
N ALA A 115 -4.10 0.99 -5.87
CA ALA A 115 -3.99 2.43 -6.13
C ALA A 115 -4.55 2.83 -7.51
N LEU A 116 -4.27 2.03 -8.55
CA LEU A 116 -4.81 2.21 -9.90
C LEU A 116 -6.33 2.02 -9.95
N MET A 117 -6.87 1.02 -9.25
CA MET A 117 -8.32 0.81 -9.14
C MET A 117 -9.01 2.00 -8.46
N LYS A 118 -8.45 2.50 -7.35
CA LYS A 118 -8.95 3.68 -6.65
C LYS A 118 -8.93 4.93 -7.55
N SER A 119 -7.87 5.11 -8.32
CA SER A 119 -7.71 6.25 -9.24
C SER A 119 -8.73 6.20 -10.39
N ARG A 120 -8.99 5.02 -10.96
CA ARG A 120 -9.97 4.85 -12.05
C ARG A 120 -11.40 5.08 -11.61
N ALA A 121 -11.76 4.73 -10.37
CA ALA A 121 -13.10 4.97 -9.83
C ALA A 121 -13.50 6.46 -9.78
N LEU A 122 -12.52 7.37 -9.96
CA LEU A 122 -12.72 8.81 -9.98
C LEU A 122 -12.89 9.38 -11.40
N LEU A 123 -12.75 8.56 -12.45
CA LEU A 123 -12.95 8.98 -13.84
C LEU A 123 -14.43 8.92 -14.26
N PRO A 124 -14.92 9.84 -15.10
CA PRO A 124 -16.25 9.78 -15.68
C PRO A 124 -16.41 8.53 -16.56
N GLU A 125 -17.52 7.81 -16.40
CA GLU A 125 -17.76 6.48 -16.98
C GLU A 125 -17.66 6.45 -18.51
N LYS A 126 -16.52 6.01 -19.05
CA LYS A 126 -16.43 5.42 -20.40
C LYS A 126 -15.48 4.21 -20.38
N ASN A 127 -16.07 3.02 -20.59
CA ASN A 127 -15.42 1.71 -20.74
C ASN A 127 -14.64 1.16 -19.53
N ASN A 128 -15.25 0.16 -18.87
CA ASN A 128 -14.90 -0.29 -17.51
C ASN A 128 -14.18 -1.65 -17.44
N ILE A 129 -13.34 -1.98 -18.44
CA ILE A 129 -12.56 -3.23 -18.42
C ILE A 129 -11.08 -2.87 -18.25
N PHE A 130 -10.38 -3.46 -17.29
CA PHE A 130 -8.91 -3.52 -17.32
C PHE A 130 -8.56 -4.46 -18.46
N LYS A 131 -8.25 -3.91 -19.63
CA LYS A 131 -7.61 -4.72 -20.64
C LYS A 131 -6.14 -4.84 -20.24
N CYS A 132 -5.72 -6.01 -19.81
CA CYS A 132 -4.30 -6.31 -19.61
C CYS A 132 -3.64 -6.36 -20.98
N HIS A 133 -3.15 -5.20 -21.44
CA HIS A 133 -2.41 -5.07 -22.70
C HIS A 133 -0.90 -5.19 -22.50
N PHE A 134 -0.43 -5.20 -21.26
CA PHE A 134 0.99 -5.14 -20.92
C PHE A 134 1.38 -6.39 -20.12
N ALA A 135 2.56 -6.91 -20.41
CA ALA A 135 3.19 -8.00 -19.70
C ALA A 135 4.71 -7.83 -19.83
N SER A 136 5.46 -8.39 -18.88
CA SER A 136 6.91 -8.48 -18.92
C SER A 136 7.32 -9.94 -18.92
N PHE A 137 8.22 -10.32 -19.83
CA PHE A 137 8.86 -11.63 -19.83
C PHE A 137 10.37 -11.44 -19.74
N ARG A 138 10.98 -11.85 -18.62
CA ARG A 138 12.44 -11.79 -18.42
C ARG A 138 12.94 -12.98 -17.60
N PRO A 139 13.86 -13.79 -18.13
CA PRO A 139 14.55 -14.81 -17.35
C PRO A 139 15.61 -14.17 -16.43
N GLY A 140 15.78 -14.71 -15.22
CA GLY A 140 16.90 -14.36 -14.33
C GLY A 140 16.67 -13.15 -13.40
N THR A 141 15.44 -12.82 -13.06
CA THR A 141 15.11 -11.71 -12.15
C THR A 141 15.22 -12.10 -10.67
N ILE A 142 15.51 -11.13 -9.82
CA ILE A 142 15.53 -11.33 -8.36
C ILE A 142 14.11 -11.18 -7.83
N ASP A 143 13.62 -12.15 -7.06
CA ASP A 143 12.33 -12.04 -6.38
C ASP A 143 12.43 -11.17 -5.12
N TYR A 144 11.78 -10.01 -5.16
CA TYR A 144 11.73 -9.05 -4.05
C TYR A 144 10.53 -9.24 -3.12
N SER A 145 9.70 -10.27 -3.31
CA SER A 145 8.51 -10.49 -2.47
C SER A 145 8.84 -10.55 -0.97
N GLN A 146 9.97 -11.19 -0.60
CA GLN A 146 10.45 -11.27 0.79
C GLN A 146 11.12 -9.98 1.30
N LYS A 147 11.32 -8.99 0.42
CA LYS A 147 11.95 -7.69 0.70
C LYS A 147 10.95 -6.55 0.74
N HIS A 148 9.65 -6.82 0.58
CA HIS A 148 8.59 -5.83 0.59
C HIS A 148 8.65 -4.90 1.81
N ALA A 149 8.73 -5.45 3.03
CA ALA A 149 8.83 -4.64 4.25
C ALA A 149 10.07 -3.71 4.24
N ILE A 150 11.21 -4.21 3.76
CA ILE A 150 12.44 -3.41 3.63
C ILE A 150 12.24 -2.25 2.66
N ILE A 151 11.63 -2.51 1.49
CA ILE A 151 11.38 -1.47 0.49
C ILE A 151 10.46 -0.39 1.06
N HIS A 152 9.38 -0.75 1.77
CA HIS A 152 8.52 0.21 2.44
C HIS A 152 9.24 1.05 3.49
N THR A 153 10.03 0.41 4.36
CA THR A 153 10.80 1.14 5.38
C THR A 153 11.79 2.12 4.74
N LEU A 154 12.41 1.75 3.62
CA LEU A 154 13.31 2.64 2.88
C LEU A 154 12.54 3.82 2.28
N ILE A 155 11.38 3.59 1.66
CA ILE A 155 10.52 4.66 1.12
C ILE A 155 10.08 5.60 2.24
N GLU A 156 9.55 5.07 3.34
CA GLU A 156 9.13 5.85 4.49
C GLU A 156 10.27 6.68 5.08
N ALA A 157 11.48 6.11 5.16
CA ALA A 157 12.65 6.83 5.65
C ALA A 157 13.11 7.96 4.73
N MET A 158 13.00 7.77 3.41
CA MET A 158 13.29 8.83 2.44
C MET A 158 12.27 9.96 2.54
N GLU A 159 10.97 9.64 2.62
CA GLU A 159 9.87 10.62 2.76
C GLU A 159 9.98 11.42 4.06
N LYS A 160 10.28 10.75 5.18
CA LYS A 160 10.41 11.37 6.50
C LYS A 160 11.81 11.95 6.76
N GLN A 161 12.73 11.81 5.81
CA GLN A 161 14.13 12.23 5.93
C GLN A 161 14.79 11.70 7.23
N LYS A 162 14.57 10.42 7.52
CA LYS A 162 15.07 9.73 8.71
C LYS A 162 16.20 8.76 8.37
N VAL A 163 17.20 8.68 9.24
CA VAL A 163 18.29 7.71 9.13
C VAL A 163 17.72 6.31 9.29
N CYS A 164 18.20 5.37 8.46
CA CYS A 164 17.92 3.95 8.57
C CYS A 164 19.09 3.20 9.20
N LYS A 165 18.77 2.27 10.08
CA LYS A 165 19.69 1.22 10.50
C LYS A 165 19.48 0.00 9.60
N LEU A 166 20.49 -0.37 8.82
CA LEU A 166 20.42 -1.45 7.84
C LEU A 166 21.42 -2.55 8.18
N THR A 167 21.01 -3.81 8.04
CA THR A 167 21.93 -4.96 8.07
C THR A 167 22.17 -5.44 6.65
N TYR A 168 23.43 -5.41 6.20
CA TYR A 168 23.81 -5.66 4.81
C TYR A 168 24.84 -6.78 4.70
N GLN A 169 24.59 -7.70 3.77
CA GLN A 169 25.48 -8.82 3.45
C GLN A 169 26.41 -8.45 2.28
N GLY A 170 27.68 -8.15 2.59
CA GLY A 170 28.77 -7.88 1.62
C GLY A 170 29.17 -9.12 0.80
N LEU A 171 29.88 -8.93 -0.33
CA LEU A 171 30.21 -10.05 -1.25
C LEU A 171 31.32 -10.85 -0.59
N ASP A 172 32.31 -10.10 -0.10
CA ASP A 172 33.52 -10.62 0.52
C ASP A 172 33.39 -10.73 2.05
N SER A 173 32.20 -10.44 2.61
CA SER A 173 32.00 -10.52 4.06
C SER A 173 31.37 -11.85 4.46
N ALA A 174 32.04 -12.64 5.30
CA ALA A 174 31.45 -13.87 5.83
C ALA A 174 30.21 -13.62 6.71
N LYS A 175 30.05 -12.43 7.29
CA LYS A 175 28.93 -12.06 8.15
C LYS A 175 28.30 -10.73 7.73
N PRO A 176 26.98 -10.59 7.86
CA PRO A 176 26.29 -9.32 7.66
C PRO A 176 26.80 -8.24 8.61
N LYS A 177 26.85 -7.00 8.14
CA LYS A 177 27.25 -5.83 8.93
C LYS A 177 26.11 -4.83 9.02
N THR A 178 25.96 -4.23 10.20
CA THR A 178 24.94 -3.21 10.44
C THR A 178 25.54 -1.81 10.27
N PHE A 179 24.83 -0.94 9.56
CA PHE A 179 25.21 0.44 9.27
C PHE A 179 24.06 1.38 9.56
N HIS A 180 24.39 2.62 9.95
CA HIS A 180 23.44 3.73 9.94
C HIS A 180 23.65 4.53 8.67
N VAL A 181 22.60 4.69 7.88
CA VAL A 181 22.67 5.36 6.58
C VAL A 181 21.54 6.35 6.40
N LYS A 182 21.80 7.39 5.62
CA LYS A 182 20.80 8.32 5.11
C LYS A 182 20.33 7.75 3.76
N PRO A 183 19.12 7.18 3.65
CA PRO A 183 18.61 6.69 2.37
C PRO A 183 18.27 7.88 1.47
N LEU A 184 18.80 7.90 0.24
CA LEU A 184 18.63 9.04 -0.67
C LEU A 184 17.69 8.71 -1.84
N LYS A 185 17.93 7.59 -2.52
CA LYS A 185 17.15 7.21 -3.70
C LYS A 185 17.18 5.71 -3.94
N LEU A 186 16.04 5.16 -4.37
CA LEU A 186 15.95 3.83 -4.98
C LEU A 186 15.99 3.95 -6.50
N PHE A 187 16.74 3.09 -7.17
CA PHE A 187 16.72 2.99 -8.62
C PHE A 187 16.88 1.55 -9.08
N SER A 188 16.38 1.27 -10.29
CA SER A 188 16.56 -0.01 -10.96
C SER A 188 17.68 0.09 -11.99
N HIS A 189 18.56 -0.92 -12.02
CA HIS A 189 19.54 -1.11 -13.08
C HIS A 189 19.63 -2.61 -13.38
N ALA A 190 19.46 -2.99 -14.65
CA ALA A 190 19.43 -4.39 -15.09
C ALA A 190 18.52 -5.29 -14.21
N ASP A 191 17.28 -4.85 -13.98
CA ASP A 191 16.27 -5.55 -13.15
C ASP A 191 16.70 -5.83 -11.70
N THR A 192 17.68 -5.09 -11.20
CA THR A 192 18.08 -5.10 -9.79
C THR A 192 17.80 -3.74 -9.17
N ILE A 193 17.13 -3.74 -8.01
CA ILE A 193 16.91 -2.53 -7.20
C ILE A 193 18.16 -2.24 -6.36
N TYR A 194 18.64 -1.01 -6.48
CA TYR A 194 19.73 -0.45 -5.67
C TYR A 194 19.24 0.73 -4.84
N LEU A 195 19.86 0.89 -3.68
CA LEU A 195 19.67 2.00 -2.77
C LEU A 195 20.95 2.85 -2.75
N HIS A 196 20.84 4.09 -3.19
CA HIS A 196 21.86 5.11 -3.00
C HIS A 196 21.74 5.70 -1.59
N THR A 197 22.86 5.71 -0.86
CA THR A 197 22.87 6.16 0.54
C THR A 197 24.11 6.94 0.90
N GLN A 198 24.01 7.75 1.94
CA GLN A 198 25.16 8.34 2.63
C GLN A 198 25.37 7.69 3.99
N LYS A 199 26.61 7.57 4.44
CA LYS A 199 26.88 7.05 5.79
C LYS A 199 26.45 8.07 6.85
N ALA A 200 25.61 7.64 7.79
CA ALA A 200 25.25 8.42 8.97
C ALA A 200 26.20 8.11 10.14
N LYS A 201 26.21 9.00 11.15
CA LYS A 201 26.93 8.74 12.39
C LYS A 201 26.26 7.61 13.15
N GLU A 202 27.03 6.58 13.46
CA GLU A 202 26.58 5.49 14.32
C GLU A 202 26.49 5.99 15.78
N PRO A 203 25.41 5.67 16.52
CA PRO A 203 25.31 6.00 17.93
C PRO A 203 26.50 5.45 18.72
N GLY A 204 27.12 6.30 19.54
CA GLY A 204 28.25 5.92 20.40
C GLY A 204 29.61 5.75 19.70
N LYS A 205 29.71 6.01 18.39
CA LYS A 205 30.99 5.90 17.65
C LYS A 205 31.42 7.24 17.02
N PRO A 206 32.74 7.47 16.88
CA PRO A 206 33.24 8.64 16.16
C PRO A 206 32.82 8.57 14.69
N TYR A 207 32.36 9.70 14.14
CA TYR A 207 32.02 9.77 12.73
C TYR A 207 33.29 9.78 11.88
N ARG A 208 33.34 8.91 10.87
CA ARG A 208 34.38 8.95 9.83
C ARG A 208 33.69 9.18 8.51
N SER A 209 34.03 10.30 7.86
CA SER A 209 33.51 10.61 6.54
C SER A 209 33.90 9.49 5.56
N PRO A 210 32.95 8.86 4.87
CA PRO A 210 33.27 7.86 3.87
C PRO A 210 33.93 8.51 2.65
N LYS A 211 34.77 7.76 1.92
CA LYS A 211 35.41 8.24 0.68
C LYS A 211 34.42 8.41 -0.47
N PHE A 212 33.27 7.73 -0.41
CA PHE A 212 32.24 7.70 -1.43
C PHE A 212 30.89 7.37 -0.79
N ASP A 213 29.81 7.71 -1.49
CA ASP A 213 28.45 7.37 -1.10
C ASP A 213 28.11 5.94 -1.53
N PRO A 214 27.81 5.02 -0.59
CA PRO A 214 27.61 3.62 -0.94
C PRO A 214 26.33 3.38 -1.71
N LEU A 215 26.45 2.52 -2.72
CA LEU A 215 25.34 1.93 -3.46
C LEU A 215 25.11 0.49 -3.01
N LEU A 216 23.93 0.23 -2.42
CA LEU A 216 23.60 -1.06 -1.81
C LEU A 216 22.56 -1.79 -2.65
N ALA A 217 22.81 -3.04 -3.03
CA ALA A 217 21.79 -3.84 -3.71
C ALA A 217 20.73 -4.30 -2.71
N VAL A 218 19.46 -3.97 -2.97
CA VAL A 218 18.37 -4.14 -1.98
C VAL A 218 18.16 -5.62 -1.60
N HIS A 219 18.38 -6.55 -2.52
CA HIS A 219 18.22 -7.99 -2.25
C HIS A 219 19.20 -8.53 -1.20
N ARG A 220 20.28 -7.78 -0.90
CA ARG A 220 21.33 -8.12 0.07
C ARG A 220 21.14 -7.44 1.42
N ILE A 221 20.12 -6.59 1.54
CA ILE A 221 19.67 -6.04 2.81
C ILE A 221 18.88 -7.13 3.52
N GLN A 222 19.29 -7.47 4.74
CA GLN A 222 18.64 -8.47 5.58
C GLN A 222 17.57 -7.85 6.48
N SER A 223 17.82 -6.64 6.98
CA SER A 223 16.86 -5.87 7.77
C SER A 223 17.03 -4.37 7.55
N ALA A 224 15.94 -3.64 7.68
CA ALA A 224 15.90 -2.17 7.68
C ALA A 224 14.99 -1.69 8.81
N GLU A 225 15.50 -0.77 9.62
CA GLU A 225 14.78 -0.18 10.75
C GLU A 225 14.86 1.34 10.64
N LEU A 226 13.71 2.00 10.80
CA LEU A 226 13.62 3.45 10.90
C LEU A 226 14.19 3.90 12.26
N THR A 227 14.98 4.97 12.27
CA THR A 227 15.45 5.59 13.51
C THR A 227 14.80 6.95 13.72
N ASP A 228 14.93 7.53 14.91
CA ASP A 228 14.42 8.88 15.19
C ASP A 228 15.38 10.01 14.80
N ILE A 229 16.53 9.66 14.21
CA ILE A 229 17.52 10.64 13.78
C ILE A 229 17.11 11.18 12.40
N ALA A 230 16.79 12.46 12.34
CA ALA A 230 16.56 13.16 11.07
C ALA A 230 17.87 13.51 10.37
N PHE A 231 17.83 13.63 9.05
CA PHE A 231 18.93 14.18 8.24
C PHE A 231 18.38 15.16 7.21
N GLN A 232 19.20 16.08 6.71
CA GLN A 232 18.86 16.91 5.56
C GLN A 232 19.37 16.25 4.28
N GLN A 233 18.51 16.23 3.26
CA GLN A 233 18.95 15.84 1.91
C GLN A 233 20.01 16.84 1.41
N PRO A 234 21.02 16.34 0.67
CA PRO A 234 22.05 17.19 0.08
C PRO A 234 21.49 18.17 -0.96
#